data_AF-A0A523S4L7-F1
#
_entry.id   AF-A0A523S4L7-F1
#
_cell.length_a   1.000
_cell.length_b   1.000
_cell.length_c   1.000
_cell.angle_alpha   90.00
_cell.angle_beta   90.00
_cell.angle_gamma   90.00
#
_symmetry.space_group_name_H-M   'P 1'
#
loop_
_entity.id
_entity.type
_entity.pdbx_description
1 polymer ?
#
loop_
_entity_poly.entity_id
_entity_poly.type
_entity_poly.pdbx_seq_one_letter_code
_entity_poly.pdbx_strand_id
1 'polypeptide(L)'
;MPSIFERLDDKKGKDVKVLSDFIAIFCRQHHRAEARDTFPIKDARLLNVLGDKELVLCRDCSRLLSHGIAKLLLCPYDPKPACRKCETHCYAPGYRERMREVMRFSGPYMIKHGRLDLMFHYLK
;
A
#
# COMPACT_ATOMS: atom_id res chain seq x y z
N MET A 1 19.41 -10.64 -11.74
CA MET A 1 18.17 -10.04 -12.27
C MET A 1 17.97 -8.72 -11.55
N PRO A 2 17.74 -7.60 -12.26
CA PRO A 2 17.52 -6.31 -11.61
C PRO A 2 16.30 -6.39 -10.69
N SER A 3 16.46 -5.88 -9.48
CA SER A 3 15.38 -5.86 -8.49
C SER A 3 14.31 -4.88 -8.98
N ILE A 4 13.02 -5.24 -8.94
CA ILE A 4 11.94 -4.29 -9.31
C ILE A 4 11.96 -3.02 -8.44
N PHE A 5 12.58 -3.11 -7.26
CA PHE A 5 12.81 -2.02 -6.33
C PHE A 5 13.88 -1.02 -6.82
N GLU A 6 14.56 -1.29 -7.94
CA GLU A 6 15.39 -0.29 -8.62
C GLU A 6 14.57 0.91 -9.11
N ARG A 7 13.29 0.69 -9.40
CA ARG A 7 12.34 1.73 -9.86
C ARG A 7 11.74 2.54 -8.71
N LEU A 8 12.12 2.27 -7.47
CA LEU A 8 11.64 2.96 -6.28
C LEU A 8 12.31 4.33 -6.20
N ASP A 9 11.51 5.38 -6.41
CA ASP A 9 11.86 6.78 -6.20
C ASP A 9 11.13 7.34 -4.96
N ASP A 10 11.42 8.57 -4.57
CA ASP A 10 10.83 9.18 -3.37
C ASP A 10 9.30 9.25 -3.41
N LYS A 11 8.73 9.52 -4.59
CA LYS A 11 7.27 9.64 -4.78
C LYS A 11 6.60 8.27 -4.62
N LYS A 12 7.14 7.25 -5.28
CA LYS A 12 6.68 5.86 -5.12
C LYS A 12 6.91 5.35 -3.70
N GLY A 13 7.99 5.77 -3.04
CA GLY A 13 8.26 5.47 -1.63
C GLY A 13 7.15 5.98 -0.71
N LYS A 14 6.75 7.25 -0.88
CA LYS A 14 5.61 7.83 -0.16
C LYS A 14 4.31 7.05 -0.43
N ASP A 15 4.01 6.76 -1.70
CA ASP A 15 2.82 5.97 -2.06
C ASP A 15 2.82 4.57 -1.42
N VAL A 16 3.97 3.89 -1.41
CA VAL A 16 4.13 2.57 -0.77
C VAL A 16 3.89 2.64 0.74
N LYS A 17 4.39 3.70 1.39
CA LYS A 17 4.19 3.91 2.82
C LYS A 17 2.71 4.13 3.17
N VAL A 18 2.03 5.01 2.41
CA VAL A 18 0.58 5.23 2.54
C VAL A 18 -0.19 3.92 2.38
N LEU A 19 0.12 3.18 1.32
CA LEU A 19 -0.55 1.94 1.01
C LEU A 19 -0.39 0.92 2.14
N SER A 20 0.81 0.82 2.71
CA SER A 20 1.12 -0.09 3.81
C SER A 20 0.34 0.28 5.08
N ASP A 21 0.29 1.57 5.43
CA ASP A 21 -0.48 2.04 6.58
C ASP A 21 -1.99 1.78 6.41
N PHE A 22 -2.53 2.02 5.22
CA PHE A 22 -3.94 1.77 4.92
C PHE A 22 -4.29 0.29 5.03
N ILE A 23 -3.48 -0.59 4.42
CA ILE A 23 -3.70 -2.03 4.49
C ILE A 23 -3.57 -2.53 5.95
N ALA A 24 -2.63 -2.00 6.73
CA ALA A 24 -2.48 -2.35 8.14
C ALA A 24 -3.69 -1.94 9.00
N ILE A 25 -4.27 -0.76 8.73
CA ILE A 25 -5.51 -0.31 9.39
C ILE A 25 -6.67 -1.22 9.00
N PHE A 26 -6.86 -1.46 7.71
CA PHE A 26 -7.94 -2.30 7.22
C PHE A 26 -7.86 -3.72 7.78
N CYS A 27 -6.69 -4.35 7.71
CA CYS A 27 -6.44 -5.69 8.24
C CYS A 27 -6.80 -5.79 9.72
N ARG A 28 -6.36 -4.82 10.54
CA ARG A 28 -6.65 -4.81 11.98
C ARG A 28 -8.13 -4.70 12.28
N GLN A 29 -8.90 -4.01 11.44
CA GLN A 29 -10.32 -3.74 11.70
C GLN A 29 -11.27 -4.79 11.11
N HIS A 30 -10.98 -5.30 9.91
CA HIS A 30 -11.85 -6.26 9.24
C HIS A 30 -11.45 -7.71 9.51
N HIS A 31 -10.16 -7.98 9.71
CA HIS A 31 -9.63 -9.33 9.92
C HIS A 31 -9.10 -9.46 11.36
N ARG A 32 -10.00 -9.27 12.33
CA ARG A 32 -9.68 -9.38 13.77
C ARG A 32 -9.41 -10.82 14.22
N ALA A 33 -10.12 -11.78 13.62
CA ALA A 33 -10.04 -13.19 13.96
C ALA A 33 -8.98 -13.98 13.17
N GLU A 34 -8.38 -13.39 12.14
CA GLU A 34 -7.34 -14.05 11.34
C GLU A 34 -5.97 -13.96 12.01
N ALA A 35 -5.19 -15.04 11.87
CA ALA A 35 -3.77 -15.03 12.23
C ALA A 35 -3.00 -14.00 11.38
N ARG A 36 -2.04 -13.34 12.01
CA ARG A 36 -1.21 -12.34 11.36
C ARG A 36 0.25 -12.67 11.61
N ASP A 37 1.02 -12.52 10.55
CA ASP A 37 2.46 -12.75 10.57
C ASP A 37 3.17 -11.48 10.10
N THR A 38 4.48 -11.42 10.38
CA THR A 38 5.33 -10.35 9.89
C THR A 38 5.39 -10.39 8.36
N PHE A 39 5.13 -9.25 7.72
CA PHE A 39 5.20 -9.09 6.28
C PHE A 39 6.64 -9.28 5.82
N PRO A 40 6.91 -10.23 4.90
CA PRO A 40 8.28 -10.55 4.50
C PRO A 40 8.86 -9.46 3.59
N ILE A 41 9.74 -8.62 4.14
CA ILE A 41 10.51 -7.62 3.38
C ILE A 41 11.88 -8.22 3.08
N LYS A 42 12.19 -8.42 1.79
CA LYS A 42 13.47 -9.00 1.33
C LYS A 42 14.42 -7.99 0.70
N ASP A 43 13.93 -6.80 0.36
CA ASP A 43 14.70 -5.76 -0.32
C ASP A 43 15.03 -4.62 0.64
N ALA A 44 16.31 -4.25 0.71
CA ALA A 44 16.81 -3.22 1.63
C ALA A 44 16.21 -1.82 1.33
N ARG A 45 15.90 -1.50 0.07
CA ARG A 45 15.30 -0.20 -0.28
C ARG A 45 13.87 -0.13 0.20
N LEU A 46 13.11 -1.23 0.04
CA LEU A 46 11.76 -1.32 0.58
C LEU A 46 11.77 -1.24 2.12
N LEU A 47 12.75 -1.88 2.76
CA LEU A 47 12.93 -1.81 4.21
C LEU A 47 13.16 -0.35 4.66
N ASN A 48 14.04 0.39 3.99
CA ASN A 48 14.28 1.80 4.30
C ASN A 48 13.03 2.67 4.16
N VAL A 49 12.15 2.39 3.18
CA VAL A 49 10.91 3.14 2.98
C VAL A 49 9.87 2.84 4.06
N LEU A 50 9.73 1.58 4.46
CA LEU A 50 8.79 1.17 5.49
C LEU A 50 9.30 1.48 6.91
N GLY A 51 10.62 1.64 7.06
CA GLY A 51 11.33 1.87 8.31
C GLY A 51 11.43 0.60 9.17
N ASP A 52 12.00 0.73 10.37
CA ASP A 52 12.17 -0.37 11.35
C ASP A 52 10.84 -0.90 11.95
N LYS A 53 9.71 -0.45 11.41
CA LYS A 53 8.40 -0.85 11.92
C LYS A 53 8.03 -2.22 11.34
N GLU A 54 7.96 -3.21 12.20
CA GLU A 54 7.43 -4.53 11.84
C GLU A 54 5.98 -4.40 11.36
N LEU A 55 5.76 -4.71 10.09
CA LEU A 55 4.45 -4.66 9.47
C LEU A 55 3.78 -6.03 9.62
N VAL A 56 2.80 -6.13 10.52
CA VAL A 56 2.09 -7.38 10.81
C VAL A 56 0.74 -7.41 10.10
N LEU A 57 0.54 -8.39 9.22
CA LEU A 57 -0.65 -8.51 8.35
C LEU A 57 -1.14 -9.96 8.28
N CYS A 58 -2.43 -10.15 8.03
CA CYS A 58 -2.93 -11.48 7.65
C CYS A 58 -2.43 -11.85 6.24
N ARG A 59 -2.52 -13.14 5.90
CA ARG A 59 -2.05 -13.69 4.63
C ARG A 59 -2.65 -12.96 3.41
N ASP A 60 -3.93 -12.61 3.49
CA ASP A 60 -4.64 -11.96 2.39
C ASP A 60 -4.23 -10.49 2.22
N CYS A 61 -4.10 -9.75 3.31
CA CYS A 61 -3.61 -8.37 3.29
C CYS A 61 -2.14 -8.28 2.88
N SER A 62 -1.32 -9.25 3.29
CA SER A 62 0.07 -9.38 2.83
C SER A 62 0.15 -9.53 1.30
N ARG A 63 -0.62 -10.45 0.72
CA ARG A 63 -0.70 -10.61 -0.75
C ARG A 63 -1.19 -9.36 -1.46
N LEU A 64 -2.21 -8.69 -0.90
CA LEU A 64 -2.74 -7.43 -1.45
C LEU A 64 -1.68 -6.33 -1.47
N LEU A 65 -0.89 -6.20 -0.39
CA LEU A 65 0.19 -5.23 -0.29
C LEU A 65 1.31 -5.53 -1.29
N SER A 66 1.80 -6.77 -1.36
CA SER A 66 2.83 -7.16 -2.34
C SER A 66 2.40 -6.86 -3.77
N HIS A 67 1.15 -7.17 -4.11
CA HIS A 67 0.60 -6.85 -5.43
C HIS A 67 0.53 -5.33 -5.66
N GLY A 68 0.06 -4.56 -4.69
CA GLY A 68 -0.02 -3.10 -4.80
C GLY A 68 1.35 -2.43 -4.97
N ILE A 69 2.36 -2.87 -4.21
CA ILE A 69 3.77 -2.40 -4.34
C ILE A 69 4.30 -2.71 -5.74
N ALA A 70 4.10 -3.94 -6.24
CA ALA A 70 4.53 -4.29 -7.58
C ALA A 70 3.89 -3.41 -8.65
N LYS A 71 2.58 -3.10 -8.54
CA LYS A 71 1.89 -2.22 -9.49
C LYS A 71 2.32 -0.76 -9.38
N LEU A 72 2.72 -0.29 -8.20
CA LEU A 72 3.30 1.04 -8.01
C LEU A 72 4.66 1.17 -8.72
N LEU A 73 5.54 0.19 -8.52
CA LEU A 73 6.89 0.17 -9.09
C LEU A 73 6.90 -0.04 -10.61
N LEU A 74 5.96 -0.82 -11.13
CA LEU A 74 5.87 -1.15 -12.55
C LEU A 74 4.98 -0.18 -13.34
N CYS A 75 4.40 0.84 -12.71
CA CYS A 75 3.53 1.79 -13.40
C CYS A 75 4.33 2.57 -14.47
N PRO A 76 3.89 2.58 -15.74
CA PRO A 76 4.58 3.29 -16.82
C PRO A 76 4.23 4.79 -16.89
N TYR A 77 3.21 5.24 -16.17
CA TYR A 77 2.71 6.61 -16.23
C TYR A 77 3.42 7.51 -15.22
N ASP A 78 3.89 8.69 -15.67
CA ASP A 78 4.36 9.77 -14.82
C ASP A 78 3.87 11.14 -15.35
N PRO A 79 3.03 11.89 -14.61
CA PRO A 79 2.46 11.54 -13.30
C PRO A 79 1.43 10.41 -13.39
N LYS A 80 1.53 9.45 -12.47
CA LYS A 80 0.58 8.34 -12.35
C LYS A 80 -0.85 8.85 -12.14
N PRO A 81 -1.82 8.53 -13.01
CA PRO A 81 -3.21 8.90 -12.80
C PRO A 81 -3.81 8.10 -11.64
N ALA A 82 -4.86 8.63 -11.01
CA ALA A 82 -5.63 7.89 -10.02
C ALA A 82 -6.12 6.56 -10.63
N CYS A 83 -6.02 5.45 -9.89
CA CYS A 83 -6.38 4.11 -10.39
C CYS A 83 -7.82 4.00 -10.94
N ARG A 84 -8.73 4.91 -10.53
CA ARG A 84 -10.10 5.02 -11.07
C ARG A 84 -10.12 5.55 -12.51
N LYS A 85 -9.20 6.44 -12.87
CA LYS A 85 -9.08 7.12 -14.17
C LYS A 85 -7.97 6.55 -15.07
N CYS A 86 -7.26 5.53 -14.63
CA CYS A 86 -6.17 4.90 -15.40
C CYS A 86 -6.73 4.02 -16.52
N GLU A 87 -6.30 4.22 -17.76
CA GLU A 87 -6.82 3.53 -18.95
C GLU A 87 -6.46 2.04 -18.99
N THR A 88 -5.25 1.65 -18.58
CA THR A 88 -4.78 0.25 -18.69
C THR A 88 -5.42 -0.70 -17.67
N HIS A 89 -5.90 -0.19 -16.53
CA HIS A 89 -6.44 -0.99 -15.43
C HIS A 89 -5.59 -2.25 -15.08
N CYS A 90 -4.35 -2.04 -14.64
CA CYS A 90 -3.35 -3.09 -14.45
C CYS A 90 -3.54 -4.04 -13.25
N TYR A 91 -4.65 -3.94 -12.50
CA TYR A 91 -4.94 -4.79 -11.35
C TYR A 91 -5.51 -6.14 -11.79
N ALA A 92 -5.04 -7.23 -11.18
CA ALA A 92 -5.67 -8.54 -11.37
C ALA A 92 -7.15 -8.52 -10.91
N PRO A 93 -8.02 -9.37 -11.49
CA PRO A 93 -9.42 -9.50 -11.07
C PRO A 93 -9.54 -9.72 -9.55
N GLY A 94 -10.50 -9.07 -8.90
CA GLY A 94 -10.71 -9.13 -7.44
C GLY A 94 -9.77 -8.24 -6.61
N TYR A 95 -8.49 -8.09 -6.98
CA TYR A 95 -7.55 -7.22 -6.24
C TYR A 95 -7.95 -5.75 -6.31
N ARG A 96 -8.51 -5.30 -7.45
CA ARG A 96 -8.97 -3.92 -7.62
C ARG A 96 -10.08 -3.56 -6.64
N GLU A 97 -11.01 -4.48 -6.42
CA GLU A 97 -12.15 -4.28 -5.54
C GLU A 97 -11.71 -4.21 -4.08
N ARG A 98 -10.92 -5.20 -3.64
CA ARG A 98 -10.28 -5.20 -2.31
C ARG A 98 -9.48 -3.92 -2.08
N MET A 99 -8.70 -3.47 -3.07
CA MET A 99 -7.94 -2.22 -2.94
C MET A 99 -8.86 -1.00 -2.79
N ARG A 100 -10.00 -0.95 -3.51
CA ARG A 100 -10.98 0.13 -3.32
C ARG A 100 -11.60 0.10 -1.94
N GLU A 101 -11.92 -1.07 -1.40
CA GLU A 101 -12.44 -1.22 -0.03
C GLU A 101 -11.44 -0.69 1.00
N VAL A 102 -10.17 -1.09 0.88
CA VAL A 102 -9.09 -0.59 1.75
C VAL A 102 -9.01 0.93 1.70
N MET A 103 -8.98 1.52 0.50
CA MET A 103 -8.89 2.98 0.35
C MET A 103 -10.13 3.69 0.90
N ARG A 104 -11.33 3.15 0.65
CA ARG A 104 -12.62 3.71 1.08
C ARG A 104 -12.77 3.69 2.59
N PHE A 105 -12.26 2.66 3.26
CA PHE A 105 -12.33 2.54 4.72
C PHE A 105 -11.20 3.33 5.40
N SER A 106 -9.96 3.11 4.99
CA SER A 106 -8.78 3.54 5.75
C SER A 106 -8.57 5.05 5.72
N GLY A 107 -8.91 5.71 4.61
CA GLY A 107 -8.83 7.17 4.49
C GLY A 107 -9.68 7.88 5.55
N PRO A 108 -11.01 7.72 5.55
CA PRO A 108 -11.87 8.29 6.59
C PRO A 108 -11.55 7.82 8.00
N TYR A 109 -11.13 6.55 8.15
CA TYR A 109 -10.73 6.02 9.45
C TYR A 109 -9.55 6.81 10.05
N MET A 110 -8.53 7.14 9.25
CA MET A 110 -7.38 7.93 9.71
C MET A 110 -7.78 9.36 10.09
N ILE A 111 -8.63 10.00 9.29
CA ILE A 111 -9.19 11.34 9.57
C ILE A 111 -9.89 11.33 10.93
N LYS A 112 -10.76 10.35 11.17
CA LYS A 112 -11.58 10.25 12.39
C LYS A 112 -10.75 10.02 13.65
N HIS A 113 -9.59 9.38 13.53
CA HIS A 113 -8.71 9.07 14.67
C HIS A 113 -7.57 10.10 14.86
N GLY A 114 -7.73 11.30 14.32
CA GLY A 114 -6.84 12.43 14.60
C GLY A 114 -5.49 12.41 13.86
N ARG A 115 -5.31 11.51 12.89
CA ARG A 115 -4.09 11.42 12.06
C ARG A 115 -4.19 12.27 10.80
N LEU A 116 -4.71 13.49 10.97
CA LEU A 116 -4.88 14.48 9.89
C LEU A 116 -3.53 14.90 9.31
N ASP A 117 -2.48 14.89 10.13
CA ASP A 117 -1.09 15.16 9.77
C ASP A 117 -0.62 14.29 8.60
N LEU A 118 -0.92 12.99 8.61
CA LEU A 118 -0.55 12.10 7.50
C LEU A 118 -1.33 12.40 6.24
N MET A 119 -2.61 12.76 6.35
CA MET A 119 -3.40 13.04 5.15
C MET A 119 -2.84 14.27 4.40
N PHE A 120 -2.47 15.33 5.12
CA PHE A 120 -1.82 16.51 4.53
C PHE A 120 -0.38 16.25 4.07
N HIS A 121 0.34 15.35 4.73
CA HIS A 121 1.69 14.95 4.33
C HIS A 121 1.72 14.18 3.01
N TYR A 122 0.63 13.48 2.66
CA TYR A 122 0.55 12.64 1.45
C TYR A 122 -0.29 13.24 0.31
N LEU A 123 -1.08 14.30 0.56
CA LEU A 123 -1.84 15.02 -0.47
C LEU A 123 -1.12 16.26 -1.05
N LYS A 124 0.02 16.64 -0.49
CA LYS A 124 0.82 17.82 -0.89
C LYS A 124 2.07 17.40 -1.66
#